data_AF-A0A078M0F8-F1
#
_entry.id   AF-A0A078M0F8-F1
#
_cell.length_a   1.000
_cell.length_b   1.000
_cell.length_c   1.000
_cell.angle_alpha   90.00
_cell.angle_beta   90.00
_cell.angle_gamma   90.00
#
_symmetry.space_group_name_H-M   'P 1'
#
loop_
_entity.id
_entity.type
_entity.pdbx_description
1 polymer ?
#
loop_
_entity_poly.entity_id
_entity_poly.type
_entity_poly.pdbx_seq_one_letter_code
_entity_poly.pdbx_strand_id
1 'polypeptide(L)'
;MIGQRIKEIRNNNNLTQEELADGIISRTYLSLIEKGTVQPSTNVLVKLSKRLNCTVNDFMAEVSHFKYNNFEILREIGHYELKVDNEDFEIVKHFIDKEYEQIEDVPLPDSGRIHLIYARYFKFKGDLKRTRLHADKALQKLSTVAVNQHYVNAVLLKAELLTEDGEADAAIDILEDTVYLMTKFGELNISDIKLRFALVKCYIIFKQYYTAHRLIADINHIASRLNITYKEKDLKKYEILLLVKLGNYKEALELAGETAETDENIMRAYSLWQLDRVKEADELLKATPVPDEETSSIPQIGSLYKELTGRLGGL
;
A
#
# COMPACT_ATOMS: atom_id res chain seq x y z
N MET A 1 -27.23 -13.45 27.70
CA MET A 1 -26.50 -12.24 27.28
C MET A 1 -25.69 -11.62 28.43
N ILE A 2 -26.29 -11.30 29.58
CA ILE A 2 -25.55 -10.68 30.72
C ILE A 2 -24.42 -11.56 31.31
N GLY A 3 -24.65 -12.87 31.47
CA GLY A 3 -23.67 -13.79 32.03
C GLY A 3 -22.42 -13.99 31.18
N GLN A 4 -22.61 -14.07 29.86
CA GLN A 4 -21.49 -14.14 28.91
C GLN A 4 -20.67 -12.85 28.94
N ARG A 5 -21.32 -11.69 29.09
CA ARG A 5 -20.63 -10.40 29.20
C ARG A 5 -19.77 -10.29 30.45
N ILE A 6 -20.27 -10.79 31.59
CA ILE A 6 -19.50 -10.87 32.84
C ILE A 6 -18.26 -11.76 32.64
N LYS A 7 -18.41 -12.91 31.96
CA LYS A 7 -17.30 -13.83 31.65
C LYS A 7 -16.22 -13.18 30.77
N GLU A 8 -16.63 -12.42 29.75
CA GLU A 8 -15.72 -11.71 28.86
C GLU A 8 -14.91 -10.65 29.61
N ILE A 9 -15.58 -9.77 30.35
CA ILE A 9 -14.92 -8.70 31.11
C ILE A 9 -13.99 -9.31 32.18
N ARG A 10 -14.39 -10.44 32.78
CA ARG A 10 -13.53 -11.20 33.70
C ARG A 10 -12.25 -11.68 33.02
N ASN A 11 -12.36 -12.29 31.84
CA ASN A 11 -11.20 -12.77 31.08
C ASN A 11 -10.28 -11.62 30.63
N ASN A 12 -10.84 -10.49 30.19
CA ASN A 12 -10.07 -9.31 29.80
C ASN A 12 -9.29 -8.69 30.97
N ASN A 13 -9.79 -8.84 32.18
CA ASN A 13 -9.09 -8.46 33.41
C ASN A 13 -8.17 -9.57 33.95
N ASN A 14 -7.97 -10.67 33.22
CA ASN A 14 -7.17 -11.83 33.63
C ASN A 14 -7.57 -12.44 34.99
N LEU A 15 -8.85 -12.35 35.37
CA LEU A 15 -9.35 -12.89 36.63
C LEU A 15 -9.90 -14.30 36.46
N THR A 16 -9.66 -15.17 37.42
CA THR A 16 -10.34 -16.46 37.57
C THR A 16 -11.76 -16.27 38.13
N GLN A 17 -12.61 -17.28 37.96
CA GLN A 17 -13.96 -17.27 38.56
C GLN A 17 -13.90 -17.19 40.09
N GLU A 18 -12.85 -17.72 40.70
CA GLU A 18 -12.65 -17.68 42.15
C GLU A 18 -12.32 -16.26 42.62
N GLU A 19 -11.38 -15.60 41.95
CA GLU A 19 -10.99 -14.21 42.26
C GLU A 19 -12.12 -13.21 42.04
N LEU A 20 -12.93 -13.39 40.99
CA LEU A 20 -14.08 -12.50 40.78
C LEU A 20 -15.17 -12.72 41.84
N ALA A 21 -15.43 -13.99 42.20
CA ALA A 21 -16.50 -14.36 43.12
C ALA A 21 -16.17 -14.03 44.59
N ASP A 22 -14.89 -14.00 44.96
CA ASP A 22 -14.43 -13.87 46.34
C ASP A 22 -15.10 -12.73 47.14
N GLY A 23 -15.64 -13.05 48.32
CA GLY A 23 -16.37 -12.08 49.15
C GLY A 23 -17.65 -11.47 48.54
N ILE A 24 -18.11 -11.93 47.36
CA ILE A 24 -19.36 -11.50 46.72
C ILE A 24 -20.38 -12.66 46.66
N ILE A 25 -19.99 -13.76 46.01
CA ILE A 25 -20.83 -14.95 45.75
C ILE A 25 -19.95 -16.22 45.72
N SER A 26 -20.56 -17.41 45.65
CA SER A 26 -19.76 -18.62 45.43
C SER A 26 -19.29 -18.72 43.98
N ARG A 27 -18.10 -19.32 43.75
CA ARG A 27 -17.58 -19.62 42.41
C ARG A 27 -18.58 -20.44 41.58
N THR A 28 -19.26 -21.40 42.21
CA THR A 28 -20.30 -22.22 41.56
C THR A 28 -21.48 -21.37 41.08
N TYR A 29 -21.92 -20.40 41.88
CA TYR A 29 -22.98 -19.49 41.50
C TYR A 29 -22.56 -18.55 40.37
N LEU A 30 -21.32 -18.04 40.41
CA LEU A 30 -20.76 -17.26 39.29
C LEU A 30 -20.70 -18.09 38.00
N SER A 31 -20.31 -19.37 38.07
CA SER A 31 -20.28 -20.26 36.92
C SER A 31 -21.68 -20.47 36.30
N LEU A 32 -22.72 -20.59 37.12
CA LEU A 32 -24.11 -20.69 36.66
C LEU A 32 -24.60 -19.38 36.03
N ILE A 33 -24.19 -18.22 36.58
CA ILE A 33 -24.45 -16.90 35.99
C ILE A 33 -23.77 -16.79 34.63
N GLU A 34 -22.48 -17.12 34.53
CA GLU A 34 -21.69 -17.02 33.29
C GLU A 34 -22.23 -17.94 32.18
N LYS A 35 -22.80 -19.09 32.54
CA LYS A 35 -23.50 -20.00 31.62
C LYS A 35 -24.90 -19.54 31.23
N GLY A 36 -25.41 -18.48 31.85
CA GLY A 36 -26.76 -17.96 31.63
C GLY A 36 -27.87 -18.82 32.24
N THR A 37 -27.52 -19.79 33.09
CA THR A 37 -28.47 -20.71 33.74
C THR A 37 -29.19 -20.04 34.90
N VAL A 38 -28.57 -19.04 35.53
CA VAL A 38 -29.15 -18.30 36.66
C VAL A 38 -29.00 -16.80 36.45
N GLN A 39 -30.06 -16.05 36.74
CA GLN A 39 -30.04 -14.59 36.72
C GLN A 39 -29.52 -14.04 38.06
N PRO A 40 -28.46 -13.21 38.04
CA PRO A 40 -27.96 -12.55 39.25
C PRO A 40 -28.91 -11.44 39.71
N SER A 41 -28.88 -11.12 41.01
CA SER A 41 -29.58 -9.94 41.53
C SER A 41 -28.82 -8.65 41.20
N THR A 42 -29.51 -7.52 41.21
CA THR A 42 -28.93 -6.19 40.97
C THR A 42 -27.76 -5.88 41.93
N ASN A 43 -27.86 -6.31 43.19
CA ASN A 43 -26.78 -6.13 44.17
C ASN A 43 -25.52 -6.93 43.79
N VAL A 44 -25.69 -8.16 43.29
CA VAL A 44 -24.58 -8.98 42.78
C VAL A 44 -23.95 -8.31 41.56
N LEU A 45 -24.76 -7.81 40.62
CA LEU A 45 -24.25 -7.07 39.45
C LEU A 45 -23.42 -5.84 39.85
N VAL A 46 -23.89 -5.01 40.78
CA VAL A 46 -23.15 -3.83 41.25
C VAL A 46 -21.81 -4.21 41.89
N LYS A 47 -21.78 -5.29 42.69
CA LYS A 47 -20.54 -5.74 43.33
C LYS A 47 -19.55 -6.31 42.32
N LEU A 48 -20.02 -7.10 41.35
CA LEU A 48 -19.18 -7.66 40.29
C LEU A 48 -18.64 -6.54 39.39
N SER A 49 -19.45 -5.53 39.04
CA SER A 49 -19.01 -4.43 38.18
C SER A 49 -17.89 -3.61 38.83
N LYS A 50 -18.01 -3.33 40.14
CA LYS A 50 -16.95 -2.65 40.91
C LYS A 50 -15.62 -3.42 40.87
N ARG A 51 -15.66 -4.75 40.98
CA ARG A 51 -14.44 -5.57 40.92
C ARG A 51 -13.85 -5.67 39.52
N LEU A 52 -14.70 -5.65 38.50
CA LEU A 52 -14.31 -5.67 37.09
C LEU A 52 -13.93 -4.28 36.56
N ASN A 53 -13.92 -3.26 37.43
CA ASN A 53 -13.65 -1.87 37.09
C ASN A 53 -14.55 -1.33 35.97
N CYS A 54 -15.84 -1.71 36.01
CA CYS A 54 -16.86 -1.30 35.05
C CYS A 54 -18.19 -0.91 35.72
N THR A 55 -19.13 -0.43 34.92
CA THR A 55 -20.49 -0.10 35.36
C THR A 55 -21.46 -1.26 35.10
N VAL A 56 -22.61 -1.27 35.78
CA VAL A 56 -23.65 -2.29 35.53
C VAL A 56 -24.20 -2.18 34.10
N ASN A 57 -24.21 -0.98 33.52
CA ASN A 57 -24.65 -0.76 32.14
C ASN A 57 -23.74 -1.48 31.13
N ASP A 58 -22.46 -1.67 31.45
CA ASP A 58 -21.52 -2.41 30.58
C ASP A 58 -21.88 -3.90 30.45
N PHE A 59 -22.66 -4.44 31.38
CA PHE A 59 -23.22 -5.79 31.29
C PHE A 59 -24.48 -5.87 30.42
N MET A 60 -25.16 -4.74 30.21
CA MET A 60 -26.45 -4.64 29.52
C MET A 60 -26.35 -4.05 28.12
N ALA A 61 -25.19 -3.54 27.72
CA ALA A 61 -24.93 -3.12 26.35
C ALA A 61 -25.21 -4.30 25.39
N GLU A 62 -26.00 -4.05 24.35
CA GLU A 62 -26.33 -5.06 23.33
C GLU A 62 -25.07 -5.61 22.67
N VAL A 63 -25.14 -6.87 22.24
CA VAL A 63 -24.01 -7.68 21.72
C VAL A 63 -23.53 -7.22 20.32
N SER A 64 -24.04 -6.09 19.81
CA SER A 64 -23.47 -5.44 18.62
C SER A 64 -22.22 -4.64 19.02
N HIS A 65 -21.11 -4.93 18.35
CA HIS A 65 -19.75 -4.45 18.62
C HIS A 65 -18.99 -5.34 19.61
N PHE A 66 -18.49 -6.44 19.05
CA PHE A 66 -17.20 -7.04 19.44
C PHE A 66 -16.23 -5.90 19.79
N LYS A 67 -16.05 -5.61 21.08
CA LYS A 67 -14.94 -4.76 21.54
C LYS A 67 -13.71 -5.64 21.46
N TYR A 68 -13.16 -5.74 20.25
CA TYR A 68 -11.84 -6.32 20.07
C TYR A 68 -10.88 -5.63 21.04
N ASN A 69 -10.02 -6.42 21.68
CA ASN A 69 -8.92 -5.82 22.40
C ASN A 69 -8.09 -5.03 21.38
N ASN A 70 -7.77 -3.76 21.65
CA ASN A 70 -6.92 -2.95 20.76
C ASN A 70 -5.64 -3.70 20.36
N PHE A 71 -5.10 -4.52 21.28
CA PHE A 71 -3.94 -5.38 21.01
C PHE A 71 -4.20 -6.47 19.96
N GLU A 72 -5.41 -7.06 19.95
CA GLU A 72 -5.79 -8.07 18.97
C GLU A 72 -5.95 -7.48 17.58
N ILE A 73 -6.63 -6.33 17.45
CA ILE A 73 -6.73 -5.60 16.18
C ILE A 73 -5.33 -5.24 15.68
N LEU A 74 -4.49 -4.65 16.53
CA LEU A 74 -3.12 -4.25 16.15
C LEU A 74 -2.30 -5.43 15.61
N ARG A 75 -2.39 -6.60 16.26
CA ARG A 75 -1.72 -7.83 15.80
C ARG A 75 -2.26 -8.27 14.45
N GLU A 76 -3.58 -8.22 14.25
CA GLU A 76 -4.17 -8.57 12.97
C GLU A 76 -3.81 -7.58 11.86
N ILE A 77 -3.85 -6.27 12.12
CA ILE A 77 -3.39 -5.25 11.16
C ILE A 77 -1.97 -5.60 10.70
N GLY A 78 -1.03 -5.83 11.63
CA GLY A 78 0.35 -6.19 11.28
C GLY A 78 0.45 -7.51 10.49
N HIS A 79 -0.35 -8.52 10.85
CA HIS A 79 -0.39 -9.79 10.12
C HIS A 79 -0.87 -9.59 8.67
N TYR A 80 -1.95 -8.85 8.47
CA TYR A 80 -2.55 -8.66 7.15
C TYR A 80 -1.81 -7.62 6.31
N GLU A 81 -1.12 -6.64 6.90
CA GLU A 81 -0.17 -5.79 6.18
C GLU A 81 0.90 -6.64 5.47
N LEU A 82 1.49 -7.61 6.20
CA LEU A 82 2.46 -8.54 5.61
C LEU A 82 1.85 -9.40 4.50
N LYS A 83 0.60 -9.84 4.66
CA LYS A 83 -0.10 -10.60 3.61
C LYS A 83 -0.35 -9.79 2.35
N VAL A 84 -0.77 -8.53 2.52
CA VAL A 84 -0.94 -7.61 1.41
C VAL A 84 0.40 -7.30 0.73
N ASP A 85 1.49 -7.15 1.49
CA ASP A 85 2.84 -6.92 0.95
C ASP A 85 3.37 -8.11 0.14
N ASN A 86 2.99 -9.33 0.51
CA ASN A 86 3.32 -10.56 -0.22
C ASN A 86 2.28 -10.92 -1.30
N GLU A 87 1.33 -10.04 -1.58
CA GLU A 87 0.25 -10.24 -2.57
C GLU A 87 -0.67 -11.46 -2.28
N ASP A 88 -0.72 -11.92 -1.02
CA ASP A 88 -1.57 -13.03 -0.53
C ASP A 88 -3.05 -12.60 -0.33
N PHE A 89 -3.68 -12.01 -1.35
CA PHE A 89 -5.00 -11.37 -1.21
C PHE A 89 -6.16 -12.33 -0.88
N GLU A 90 -6.03 -13.62 -1.18
CA GLU A 90 -7.02 -14.62 -0.79
C GLU A 90 -7.11 -14.80 0.73
N ILE A 91 -5.98 -14.66 1.44
CA ILE A 91 -5.97 -14.64 2.91
C ILE A 91 -6.56 -13.32 3.41
N VAL A 92 -6.21 -12.20 2.78
CA VAL A 92 -6.67 -10.84 3.17
C VAL A 92 -8.19 -10.74 3.18
N LYS A 93 -8.91 -11.50 2.35
CA LYS A 93 -10.38 -11.57 2.39
C LYS A 93 -10.93 -11.80 3.81
N HIS A 94 -10.29 -12.65 4.61
CA HIS A 94 -10.70 -12.94 5.99
C HIS A 94 -10.63 -11.72 6.91
N PHE A 95 -9.77 -10.75 6.60
CA PHE A 95 -9.71 -9.46 7.31
C PHE A 95 -10.86 -8.54 6.88
N ILE A 96 -11.19 -8.52 5.59
CA ILE A 96 -12.29 -7.71 5.04
C ILE A 96 -13.64 -8.18 5.59
N ASP A 97 -13.83 -9.49 5.71
CA ASP A 97 -15.06 -10.10 6.24
C ASP A 97 -15.30 -9.75 7.72
N LYS A 98 -14.31 -9.19 8.43
CA LYS A 98 -14.43 -8.73 9.83
C LYS A 98 -14.94 -7.30 9.96
N GLU A 99 -15.01 -6.55 8.87
CA GLU A 99 -15.58 -5.19 8.84
C GLU A 99 -14.92 -4.21 9.84
N TYR A 100 -13.60 -4.32 10.01
CA TYR A 100 -12.82 -3.49 10.93
C TYR A 100 -12.90 -1.99 10.65
N GLU A 101 -13.22 -1.60 9.41
CA GLU A 101 -13.39 -0.21 9.01
C GLU A 101 -14.62 0.46 9.64
N GLN A 102 -15.58 -0.32 10.14
CA GLN A 102 -16.80 0.18 10.80
C GLN A 102 -16.59 0.45 12.30
N ILE A 103 -15.44 0.08 12.86
CA ILE A 103 -15.19 0.25 14.30
C ILE A 103 -14.75 1.69 14.59
N GLU A 104 -15.57 2.41 15.35
CA GLU A 104 -15.34 3.82 15.68
C GLU A 104 -14.23 4.05 16.72
N ASP A 105 -14.03 3.10 17.63
CA ASP A 105 -13.09 3.23 18.77
C ASP A 105 -11.61 2.95 18.39
N VAL A 106 -11.30 2.67 17.13
CA VAL A 106 -9.91 2.41 16.69
C VAL A 106 -9.15 3.73 16.57
N PRO A 107 -7.93 3.85 17.15
CA PRO A 107 -7.09 5.02 16.96
C PRO A 107 -6.94 5.40 15.49
N LEU A 108 -6.96 6.71 15.19
CA LEU A 108 -6.95 7.19 13.79
C LEU A 108 -5.82 6.57 12.94
N PRO A 109 -4.55 6.50 13.40
CA PRO A 109 -3.49 5.90 12.60
C PRO A 109 -3.73 4.42 12.28
N ASP A 110 -4.24 3.64 13.23
CA ASP A 110 -4.55 2.23 13.05
C ASP A 110 -5.77 2.02 12.14
N SER A 111 -6.77 2.88 12.27
CA SER A 111 -7.89 2.93 11.33
C SER A 111 -7.42 3.28 9.92
N GLY A 112 -6.45 4.19 9.79
CA GLY A 112 -5.79 4.49 8.52
C GLY A 112 -5.10 3.26 7.90
N ARG A 113 -4.41 2.46 8.71
CA ARG A 113 -3.78 1.19 8.29
C ARG A 113 -4.82 0.16 7.84
N ILE A 114 -5.94 0.03 8.56
CA ILE A 114 -7.09 -0.80 8.15
C ILE A 114 -7.57 -0.37 6.78
N HIS A 115 -7.84 0.92 6.58
CA HIS A 115 -8.29 1.43 5.28
C HIS A 115 -7.27 1.17 4.16
N LEU A 116 -5.97 1.24 4.45
CA LEU A 116 -4.94 0.93 3.46
C LEU A 116 -4.96 -0.55 3.02
N ILE A 117 -5.18 -1.49 3.95
CA ILE A 117 -5.36 -2.93 3.63
C ILE A 117 -6.59 -3.11 2.72
N TYR A 118 -7.71 -2.47 3.07
CA TYR A 118 -8.94 -2.55 2.28
C TYR A 118 -8.76 -1.97 0.88
N ALA A 119 -8.09 -0.82 0.76
CA ALA A 119 -7.84 -0.19 -0.52
C ALA A 119 -7.03 -1.11 -1.44
N ARG A 120 -5.95 -1.73 -0.93
CA ARG A 120 -5.13 -2.67 -1.72
C ARG A 120 -5.89 -3.95 -2.08
N TYR A 121 -6.72 -4.47 -1.19
CA TYR A 121 -7.57 -5.63 -1.49
C TYR A 121 -8.59 -5.33 -2.60
N PHE A 122 -9.31 -4.22 -2.51
CA PHE A 122 -10.29 -3.85 -3.53
C PHE A 122 -9.63 -3.52 -4.87
N LYS A 123 -8.41 -2.97 -4.85
CA LYS A 123 -7.63 -2.78 -6.07
C LYS A 123 -7.36 -4.12 -6.76
N PHE A 124 -6.92 -5.12 -5.99
CA PHE A 124 -6.71 -6.48 -6.51
C PHE A 124 -8.01 -7.10 -7.09
N LYS A 125 -9.16 -6.85 -6.47
CA LYS A 125 -10.46 -7.31 -7.00
C LYS A 125 -11.01 -6.47 -8.17
N GLY A 126 -10.32 -5.40 -8.57
CA GLY A 126 -10.74 -4.49 -9.64
C GLY A 126 -11.87 -3.52 -9.25
N ASP A 127 -12.21 -3.41 -7.96
CA ASP A 127 -13.22 -2.45 -7.47
C ASP A 127 -12.58 -1.08 -7.22
N LEU A 128 -12.41 -0.32 -8.30
CA LEU A 128 -11.78 1.01 -8.24
C LEU A 128 -12.58 2.01 -7.39
N LYS A 129 -13.90 1.86 -7.28
CA LYS A 129 -14.73 2.77 -6.47
C LYS A 129 -14.40 2.62 -4.99
N ARG A 130 -14.39 1.39 -4.49
CA ARG A 130 -13.98 1.12 -3.10
C ARG A 130 -12.51 1.39 -2.88
N THR A 131 -11.67 1.11 -3.87
CA THR A 131 -10.23 1.42 -3.79
C THR A 131 -9.98 2.90 -3.50
N ARG A 132 -10.58 3.80 -4.29
CA ARG A 132 -10.47 5.26 -4.07
C ARG A 132 -11.02 5.68 -2.71
N LEU A 133 -12.21 5.21 -2.35
CA LEU A 133 -12.84 5.51 -1.05
C LEU A 133 -11.92 5.15 0.13
N HIS A 134 -11.33 3.95 0.11
CA HIS A 134 -10.47 3.50 1.19
C HIS A 134 -9.09 4.16 1.16
N ALA A 135 -8.54 4.46 -0.03
CA ALA A 135 -7.27 5.20 -0.16
C ALA A 135 -7.39 6.62 0.44
N ASP A 136 -8.48 7.33 0.16
CA ASP A 136 -8.72 8.68 0.69
C ASP A 136 -8.88 8.67 2.22
N LYS A 137 -9.65 7.70 2.75
CA LYS A 137 -9.79 7.52 4.20
C LYS A 137 -8.46 7.14 4.87
N ALA A 138 -7.64 6.32 4.21
CA ALA A 138 -6.32 5.96 4.72
C ALA A 138 -5.43 7.20 4.85
N LEU A 139 -5.33 8.01 3.79
CA LEU A 139 -4.55 9.25 3.82
C LEU A 139 -5.04 10.23 4.88
N GLN A 140 -6.35 10.49 4.93
CA GLN A 140 -6.95 11.38 5.92
C GLN A 140 -6.57 10.96 7.35
N LYS A 141 -6.72 9.67 7.67
CA LYS A 141 -6.47 9.14 9.01
C LYS A 141 -4.98 9.00 9.33
N LEU A 142 -4.13 8.68 8.37
CA LEU A 142 -2.68 8.57 8.57
C LEU A 142 -1.99 9.94 8.67
N SER A 143 -2.58 10.99 8.10
CA SER A 143 -2.08 12.36 8.19
C SER A 143 -2.13 12.96 9.61
N THR A 144 -2.79 12.28 10.56
CA THR A 144 -2.92 12.77 11.95
C THR A 144 -1.65 12.57 12.77
N VAL A 145 -0.64 11.89 12.23
CA VAL A 145 0.66 11.62 12.86
C VAL A 145 1.79 12.02 11.91
N ALA A 146 3.02 12.05 12.44
CA ALA A 146 4.20 12.29 11.61
C ALA A 146 4.31 11.27 10.46
N VAL A 147 4.84 11.74 9.33
CA VAL A 147 5.03 10.93 8.12
C VAL A 147 5.82 9.66 8.47
N ASN A 148 5.24 8.52 8.15
CA ASN A 148 5.80 7.19 8.39
C ASN A 148 5.53 6.28 7.18
N GLN A 149 6.03 5.05 7.22
CA GLN A 149 5.91 4.09 6.12
C GLN A 149 4.45 3.85 5.68
N HIS A 150 3.49 3.83 6.59
CA HIS A 150 2.08 3.61 6.26
C HIS A 150 1.51 4.80 5.49
N TYR A 151 1.81 6.03 5.93
CA TYR A 151 1.43 7.24 5.19
C TYR A 151 2.03 7.24 3.78
N VAL A 152 3.33 6.92 3.66
CA VAL A 152 4.00 6.82 2.35
C VAL A 152 3.32 5.78 1.47
N ASN A 153 2.99 4.59 1.99
CA ASN A 153 2.30 3.56 1.22
C ASN A 153 0.91 4.03 0.75
N ALA A 154 0.19 4.82 1.55
CA ALA A 154 -1.08 5.42 1.16
C ALA A 154 -0.91 6.49 0.07
N VAL A 155 0.13 7.33 0.16
CA VAL A 155 0.49 8.31 -0.87
C VAL A 155 0.83 7.63 -2.19
N LEU A 156 1.63 6.56 -2.15
CA LEU A 156 1.99 5.80 -3.35
C LEU A 156 0.75 5.22 -4.04
N LEU A 157 -0.18 4.64 -3.26
CA LEU A 157 -1.44 4.13 -3.80
C LEU A 157 -2.31 5.25 -4.39
N LYS A 158 -2.39 6.40 -3.72
CA LYS A 158 -3.15 7.56 -4.21
C LYS A 158 -2.55 8.13 -5.49
N ALA A 159 -1.23 8.27 -5.56
CA ALA A 159 -0.53 8.75 -6.75
C ALA A 159 -0.72 7.83 -7.96
N GLU A 160 -0.75 6.51 -7.72
CA GLU A 160 -1.06 5.53 -8.75
C GLU A 160 -2.49 5.70 -9.28
N LEU A 161 -3.48 5.84 -8.39
CA LEU A 161 -4.88 6.09 -8.76
C LEU A 161 -5.06 7.41 -9.53
N LEU A 162 -4.41 8.49 -9.08
CA LEU A 162 -4.42 9.78 -9.77
C LEU A 162 -3.82 9.67 -11.18
N THR A 163 -2.74 8.90 -11.33
CA THR A 163 -2.13 8.64 -12.63
C THR A 163 -3.06 7.84 -13.55
N GLU A 164 -3.74 6.82 -13.02
CA GLU A 164 -4.78 6.05 -13.75
C GLU A 164 -5.95 6.96 -14.19
N ASP A 165 -6.28 7.97 -13.37
CA ASP A 165 -7.33 8.97 -13.64
C ASP A 165 -6.88 10.08 -14.62
N GLY A 166 -5.61 10.07 -15.05
CA GLY A 166 -5.03 11.08 -15.93
C GLY A 166 -4.59 12.37 -15.24
N GLU A 167 -4.67 12.42 -13.91
CA GLU A 167 -4.29 13.54 -13.03
C GLU A 167 -2.82 13.38 -12.57
N ALA A 168 -1.91 13.23 -13.52
CA ALA A 168 -0.49 13.01 -13.24
C ALA A 168 0.19 14.20 -12.53
N ASP A 169 -0.31 15.42 -12.73
CA ASP A 169 0.10 16.63 -12.02
C ASP A 169 -0.22 16.55 -10.53
N ALA A 170 -1.47 16.20 -10.17
CA ALA A 170 -1.86 16.00 -8.78
C ALA A 170 -1.07 14.85 -8.10
N ALA A 171 -0.73 13.81 -8.87
CA ALA A 171 0.14 12.72 -8.40
C ALA A 171 1.57 13.21 -8.10
N ILE A 172 2.12 14.11 -8.93
CA ILE A 172 3.43 14.72 -8.69
C ILE A 172 3.40 15.57 -7.43
N ASP A 173 2.39 16.44 -7.29
CA ASP A 173 2.27 17.35 -6.15
C ASP A 173 2.29 16.60 -4.80
N ILE A 174 1.44 15.57 -4.64
CA ILE A 174 1.38 14.81 -3.39
C ILE A 174 2.68 14.03 -3.11
N LEU A 175 3.36 13.54 -4.15
CA LEU A 175 4.62 12.83 -4.02
C LEU A 175 5.76 13.78 -3.63
N GLU A 176 5.88 14.93 -4.28
CA GLU A 176 6.91 15.94 -3.99
C GLU A 176 6.74 16.51 -2.57
N ASP A 177 5.50 16.84 -2.18
CA ASP A 177 5.19 17.30 -0.83
C ASP A 177 5.61 16.27 0.22
N THR A 178 5.36 14.99 -0.04
CA THR A 178 5.73 13.91 0.87
C THR A 178 7.25 13.75 0.97
N VAL A 179 7.97 13.79 -0.16
CA VAL A 179 9.45 13.75 -0.17
C VAL A 179 10.04 14.96 0.57
N TYR A 180 9.47 16.15 0.38
CA TYR A 180 9.88 17.36 1.08
C TYR A 180 9.71 17.25 2.60
N LEU A 181 8.55 16.74 3.04
CA LEU A 181 8.28 16.51 4.46
C LEU A 181 9.28 15.51 5.05
N MET A 182 9.57 14.40 4.37
CA MET A 182 10.52 13.39 4.84
C MET A 182 11.96 13.93 4.93
N THR A 183 12.39 14.73 3.95
CA THR A 183 13.76 15.28 3.91
C THR A 183 14.05 16.18 5.12
N LYS A 184 13.03 16.87 5.66
CA LYS A 184 13.19 17.70 6.87
C LYS A 184 13.57 16.92 8.12
N PHE A 185 13.24 15.62 8.18
CA PHE A 185 13.51 14.77 9.34
C PHE A 185 14.87 14.04 9.27
N GLY A 186 15.60 14.18 8.16
CA GLY A 186 17.05 13.92 8.09
C GLY A 186 17.50 12.47 7.90
N GLU A 187 16.60 11.48 7.92
CA GLU A 187 16.96 10.08 7.73
C GLU A 187 16.48 9.54 6.37
N LEU A 188 17.44 9.31 5.47
CA LEU A 188 17.21 8.58 4.22
C LEU A 188 16.78 7.14 4.52
N ASN A 189 15.71 6.69 3.89
CA ASN A 189 15.23 5.33 4.05
C ASN A 189 14.62 4.80 2.73
N ILE A 190 14.13 3.56 2.74
CA ILE A 190 13.56 2.94 1.54
C ILE A 190 12.32 3.67 1.01
N SER A 191 11.58 4.39 1.85
CA SER A 191 10.43 5.19 1.40
C SER A 191 10.84 6.35 0.49
N ASP A 192 12.02 6.95 0.68
CA ASP A 192 12.55 7.95 -0.26
C ASP A 192 12.71 7.37 -1.66
N ILE A 193 13.26 6.15 -1.75
CA ILE A 193 13.43 5.44 -3.02
C ILE A 193 12.07 5.15 -3.66
N LYS A 194 11.10 4.63 -2.88
CA LYS A 194 9.76 4.31 -3.39
C LYS A 194 9.04 5.54 -3.95
N LEU A 195 9.07 6.66 -3.23
CA LEU A 195 8.43 7.91 -3.66
C LEU A 195 9.10 8.47 -4.92
N ARG A 196 10.43 8.52 -4.95
CA ARG A 196 11.18 9.00 -6.12
C ARG A 196 10.96 8.10 -7.34
N PHE A 197 10.87 6.79 -7.14
CA PHE A 197 10.54 5.86 -8.21
C PHE A 197 9.14 6.13 -8.80
N ALA A 198 8.14 6.42 -7.95
CA ALA A 198 6.82 6.84 -8.42
C ALA A 198 6.87 8.19 -9.16
N LEU A 199 7.64 9.16 -8.66
CA LEU A 199 7.86 10.46 -9.34
C LEU A 199 8.49 10.30 -10.72
N VAL A 200 9.47 9.40 -10.89
CA VAL A 200 10.06 9.10 -12.21
C VAL A 200 8.99 8.73 -13.21
N LYS A 201 8.06 7.83 -12.84
CA LYS A 201 6.94 7.45 -13.71
C LYS A 201 6.05 8.65 -14.07
N CYS A 202 5.66 9.42 -13.06
CA CYS A 202 4.77 10.57 -13.25
C CYS A 202 5.43 11.63 -14.15
N TYR A 203 6.72 11.93 -13.95
CA TYR A 203 7.43 12.88 -14.80
C TYR A 203 7.68 12.38 -16.22
N ILE A 204 7.84 11.07 -16.44
CA ILE A 204 7.87 10.50 -17.80
C ILE A 204 6.52 10.74 -18.50
N ILE A 205 5.41 10.51 -17.80
CA ILE A 205 4.05 10.77 -18.30
C ILE A 205 3.87 12.26 -18.60
N PHE A 206 4.31 13.12 -17.70
CA PHE A 206 4.28 14.58 -17.83
C PHE A 206 5.34 15.16 -18.79
N LYS A 207 6.15 14.30 -19.42
CA LYS A 207 7.22 14.64 -20.39
C LYS A 207 8.35 15.52 -19.83
N GLN A 208 8.57 15.49 -18.52
CA GLN A 208 9.67 16.17 -17.83
C GLN A 208 10.90 15.26 -17.74
N TYR A 209 11.48 14.91 -18.88
CA TYR A 209 12.50 13.85 -18.97
C TYR A 209 13.79 14.19 -18.21
N TYR A 210 14.23 15.44 -18.21
CA TYR A 210 15.44 15.84 -17.50
C TYR A 210 15.28 15.66 -15.97
N THR A 211 14.14 16.07 -15.43
CA THR A 211 13.80 15.92 -14.01
C THR A 211 13.72 14.44 -13.62
N ALA A 212 13.03 13.63 -14.43
CA ALA A 212 12.95 12.19 -14.21
C ALA A 212 14.34 11.52 -14.22
N HIS A 213 15.22 11.90 -15.16
CA HIS A 213 16.57 11.34 -15.24
C HIS A 213 17.42 11.71 -14.01
N ARG A 214 17.33 12.96 -13.53
CA ARG A 214 17.99 13.38 -12.28
C ARG A 214 17.50 12.57 -11.08
N LEU A 215 16.21 12.27 -11.00
CA LEU A 215 15.66 11.45 -9.92
C LEU A 215 16.18 10.01 -9.92
N ILE A 216 16.48 9.42 -11.09
CA ILE A 216 17.11 8.09 -11.15
C ILE A 216 18.52 8.15 -10.53
N ALA A 217 19.30 9.18 -10.81
CA ALA A 217 20.61 9.36 -10.19
C ALA A 217 20.50 9.51 -8.66
N ASP A 218 19.51 10.26 -8.18
CA ASP A 218 19.23 10.39 -6.74
C ASP A 218 18.84 9.04 -6.12
N ILE A 219 17.99 8.25 -6.79
CA ILE A 219 17.59 6.91 -6.35
C ILE A 219 18.82 6.00 -6.23
N ASN A 220 19.67 5.95 -7.25
CA ASN A 220 20.87 5.11 -7.27
C ASN A 220 21.85 5.50 -6.14
N HIS A 221 22.01 6.80 -5.88
CA HIS A 221 22.82 7.29 -4.77
C HIS A 221 22.25 6.87 -3.40
N ILE A 222 20.93 7.00 -3.19
CA ILE A 222 20.29 6.58 -1.94
C ILE A 222 20.37 5.05 -1.77
N ALA A 223 20.06 4.30 -2.83
CA ALA A 223 20.14 2.83 -2.86
C ALA A 223 21.54 2.32 -2.50
N SER A 224 22.59 2.93 -3.08
CA SER A 224 23.99 2.62 -2.76
C SER A 224 24.33 2.91 -1.30
N ARG A 225 23.91 4.07 -0.76
CA ARG A 225 24.15 4.43 0.65
C ARG A 225 23.45 3.49 1.63
N LEU A 226 22.27 2.99 1.28
CA LEU A 226 21.49 2.08 2.12
C LEU A 226 21.86 0.60 1.91
N ASN A 227 22.63 0.29 0.86
CA ASN A 227 22.92 -1.08 0.42
C ASN A 227 21.62 -1.89 0.16
N ILE A 228 20.67 -1.27 -0.54
CA ILE A 228 19.36 -1.85 -0.89
C ILE A 228 19.17 -1.78 -2.40
N THR A 229 18.55 -2.81 -2.98
CA THR A 229 18.08 -2.80 -4.36
C THR A 229 16.56 -2.61 -4.39
N TYR A 230 16.05 -1.82 -5.34
CA TYR A 230 14.61 -1.59 -5.48
C TYR A 230 14.25 -1.47 -6.96
N LYS A 231 13.51 -2.47 -7.48
CA LYS A 231 12.99 -2.49 -8.86
C LYS A 231 14.05 -2.12 -9.91
N GLU A 232 15.25 -2.68 -9.80
CA GLU A 232 16.39 -2.32 -10.67
C GLU A 232 16.10 -2.48 -12.17
N LYS A 233 15.37 -3.54 -12.55
CA LYS A 233 14.95 -3.75 -13.94
C LYS A 233 14.07 -2.61 -14.46
N ASP A 234 13.07 -2.21 -13.68
CA ASP A 234 12.19 -1.11 -14.05
C ASP A 234 12.94 0.22 -14.11
N LEU A 235 13.84 0.48 -13.15
CA LEU A 235 14.69 1.66 -13.14
C LEU A 235 15.58 1.73 -14.37
N LYS A 236 16.28 0.63 -14.70
CA LYS A 236 17.10 0.54 -15.90
C LYS A 236 16.28 0.82 -17.16
N LYS A 237 15.09 0.23 -17.26
CA LYS A 237 14.17 0.46 -18.38
C LYS A 237 13.77 1.94 -18.49
N TYR A 238 13.45 2.59 -17.37
CA TYR A 238 13.14 4.02 -17.35
C TYR A 238 14.34 4.89 -17.71
N GLU A 239 15.54 4.53 -17.26
CA GLU A 239 16.78 5.22 -17.60
C GLU A 239 17.07 5.16 -19.10
N ILE A 240 16.98 3.98 -19.73
CA ILE A 240 17.13 3.82 -21.18
C ILE A 240 16.12 4.70 -21.92
N LEU A 241 14.84 4.67 -21.52
CA LEU A 241 13.81 5.51 -22.15
C LEU A 241 14.15 6.99 -22.04
N LEU A 242 14.62 7.44 -20.87
CA LEU A 242 14.97 8.82 -20.63
C LEU A 242 16.17 9.25 -21.47
N LEU A 243 17.21 8.42 -21.59
CA LEU A 243 18.35 8.67 -22.47
C LEU A 243 17.90 8.81 -23.93
N VAL A 244 17.00 7.93 -24.40
CA VAL A 244 16.41 8.05 -25.74
C VAL A 244 15.66 9.36 -25.91
N LYS A 245 14.82 9.75 -24.95
CA LYS A 245 14.03 11.00 -25.03
C LYS A 245 14.88 12.25 -24.89
N LEU A 246 16.06 12.16 -24.27
CA LEU A 246 17.03 13.25 -24.15
C LEU A 246 18.03 13.31 -25.32
N GLY A 247 17.99 12.35 -26.25
CA GLY A 247 18.88 12.30 -27.42
C GLY A 247 20.24 11.64 -27.16
N ASN A 248 20.43 11.03 -25.98
CA ASN A 248 21.67 10.34 -25.60
C ASN A 248 21.67 8.89 -26.11
N TYR A 249 21.57 8.71 -27.43
CA TYR A 249 21.35 7.40 -28.05
C TYR A 249 22.51 6.41 -27.84
N LYS A 250 23.75 6.90 -27.78
CA LYS A 250 24.92 6.02 -27.54
C LYS A 250 24.88 5.41 -26.15
N GLU A 251 24.67 6.24 -25.13
CA GLU A 251 24.51 5.81 -23.74
C GLU A 251 23.30 4.87 -23.59
N ALA A 252 22.18 5.17 -24.27
CA ALA A 252 21.01 4.30 -24.27
C ALA A 252 21.32 2.90 -24.84
N LEU A 253 22.10 2.80 -25.92
CA LEU A 253 22.52 1.53 -26.50
C LEU A 253 23.46 0.74 -25.58
N GLU A 254 24.43 1.42 -24.98
CA GLU A 254 25.37 0.81 -24.04
C GLU A 254 24.64 0.27 -22.81
N LEU A 255 23.71 1.04 -22.26
CA LEU A 255 22.93 0.65 -21.09
C LEU A 255 21.93 -0.47 -21.40
N ALA A 256 21.24 -0.42 -22.54
CA ALA A 256 20.33 -1.48 -22.97
C ALA A 256 21.09 -2.81 -23.15
N GLY A 257 22.26 -2.76 -23.80
CA GLY A 257 23.04 -3.94 -24.12
C GLY A 257 22.30 -4.88 -25.09
N GLU A 258 22.68 -6.16 -25.08
CA GLU A 258 21.93 -7.21 -25.76
C GLU A 258 20.92 -7.83 -24.79
N THR A 259 19.65 -7.80 -25.17
CA THR A 259 18.53 -8.18 -24.31
C THR A 259 17.43 -8.85 -25.13
N ALA A 260 16.68 -9.74 -24.49
CA ALA A 260 15.50 -10.37 -25.07
C ALA A 260 14.21 -9.57 -24.78
N GLU A 261 14.29 -8.50 -23.97
CA GLU A 261 13.12 -7.74 -23.57
C GLU A 261 12.61 -6.83 -24.71
N THR A 262 11.31 -6.91 -24.98
CA THR A 262 10.66 -6.21 -26.11
C THR A 262 10.81 -4.69 -25.99
N ASP A 263 10.49 -4.12 -24.81
CA ASP A 263 10.60 -2.69 -24.53
C ASP A 263 12.03 -2.16 -24.79
N GLU A 264 13.05 -2.86 -24.28
CA GLU A 264 14.45 -2.48 -24.44
C GLU A 264 14.90 -2.58 -25.89
N ASN A 265 14.48 -3.62 -26.63
CA ASN A 265 14.79 -3.78 -28.05
C ASN A 265 14.15 -2.68 -28.91
N ILE A 266 12.94 -2.20 -28.59
CA ILE A 266 12.32 -1.05 -29.27
C ILE A 266 13.17 0.20 -29.08
N MET A 267 13.59 0.49 -27.84
CA MET A 267 14.43 1.64 -27.53
C MET A 267 15.81 1.54 -28.17
N ARG A 268 16.36 0.33 -28.24
CA ARG A 268 17.63 0.02 -28.93
C ARG A 268 17.51 0.23 -30.44
N ALA A 269 16.46 -0.29 -31.07
CA ALA A 269 16.19 -0.10 -32.50
C ALA A 269 16.01 1.39 -32.84
N TYR A 270 15.27 2.12 -31.99
CA TYR A 270 15.10 3.57 -32.15
C TYR A 270 16.45 4.31 -32.05
N SER A 271 17.29 3.95 -31.09
CA SER A 271 18.62 4.54 -30.91
C SER A 271 19.56 4.23 -32.08
N LEU A 272 19.51 3.02 -32.65
CA LEU A 272 20.25 2.64 -33.85
C LEU A 272 19.82 3.49 -35.05
N TRP A 273 18.51 3.66 -35.24
CA TRP A 273 17.97 4.47 -36.33
C TRP A 273 18.42 5.94 -36.22
N GLN A 274 18.36 6.53 -35.03
CA GLN A 274 18.83 7.90 -34.78
C GLN A 274 20.35 8.09 -34.97
N LEU A 275 21.11 7.00 -34.95
CA LEU A 275 22.56 6.98 -35.20
C LEU A 275 22.90 6.56 -36.64
N ASP A 276 21.94 6.66 -37.58
CA ASP A 276 22.07 6.29 -38.99
C ASP A 276 22.39 4.81 -39.27
N ARG A 277 22.21 3.92 -38.28
CA ARG A 277 22.39 2.46 -38.41
C ARG A 277 21.09 1.78 -38.83
N VAL A 278 20.50 2.26 -39.93
CA VAL A 278 19.14 1.93 -40.37
C VAL A 278 18.91 0.44 -40.60
N LYS A 279 19.88 -0.27 -41.20
CA LYS A 279 19.75 -1.71 -41.47
C LYS A 279 19.63 -2.53 -40.17
N GLU A 280 20.50 -2.22 -39.20
CA GLU A 280 20.50 -2.89 -37.91
C GLU A 280 19.23 -2.57 -37.11
N ALA A 281 18.74 -1.34 -37.21
CA ALA A 281 17.47 -0.94 -36.60
C ALA A 281 16.28 -1.73 -37.19
N ASP A 282 16.22 -1.88 -38.52
CA ASP A 282 15.15 -2.60 -39.21
C ASP A 282 15.19 -4.12 -38.92
N GLU A 283 16.37 -4.73 -38.96
CA GLU A 283 16.55 -6.14 -38.59
C GLU A 283 16.12 -6.41 -37.15
N LEU A 284 16.52 -5.54 -36.21
CA LEU A 284 16.15 -5.67 -34.80
C LEU A 284 14.65 -5.48 -34.60
N LEU A 285 14.04 -4.49 -35.26
CA LEU A 285 12.60 -4.22 -35.13
C LEU A 285 11.77 -5.39 -35.67
N LYS A 286 12.16 -5.98 -36.80
CA LYS A 286 11.50 -7.18 -37.38
C LYS A 286 11.59 -8.40 -36.47
N ALA A 287 12.68 -8.53 -35.72
CA ALA A 287 12.85 -9.60 -34.74
C ALA A 287 12.10 -9.32 -33.42
N THR A 288 11.64 -8.10 -33.19
CA THR A 288 11.00 -7.68 -31.96
C THR A 288 9.48 -7.86 -32.05
N PRO A 289 8.83 -8.57 -31.09
CA PRO A 289 7.38 -8.67 -31.06
C PRO A 289 6.70 -7.31 -31.03
N VAL A 290 5.50 -7.21 -31.60
CA VAL A 290 4.68 -6.00 -31.48
C VAL A 290 4.43 -5.75 -29.98
N PRO A 291 4.74 -4.54 -29.47
CA PRO A 291 4.45 -4.22 -28.09
C PRO A 291 2.95 -4.27 -27.87
N ASP A 292 2.54 -5.00 -26.85
CA ASP A 292 1.15 -5.06 -26.44
C ASP A 292 0.78 -3.73 -25.74
N GLU A 293 -0.18 -3.01 -26.33
CA GLU A 293 -0.59 -1.69 -25.86
C GLU A 293 -1.23 -1.75 -24.46
N GLU A 294 -1.71 -2.93 -24.03
CA GLU A 294 -2.28 -3.13 -22.69
C GLU A 294 -1.22 -3.48 -21.62
N THR A 295 -0.05 -3.98 -22.01
CA THR A 295 1.02 -4.40 -21.07
C THR A 295 2.24 -3.48 -21.05
N SER A 296 2.38 -2.55 -21.99
CA SER A 296 3.47 -1.57 -21.96
C SER A 296 3.27 -0.58 -20.81
N SER A 297 3.99 -0.80 -19.71
CA SER A 297 4.02 0.04 -18.50
C SER A 297 4.32 1.53 -18.71
N ILE A 298 4.66 1.94 -19.95
CA ILE A 298 5.00 3.32 -20.30
C ILE A 298 4.42 3.66 -21.69
N PRO A 299 3.40 4.53 -21.79
CA PRO A 299 2.80 4.93 -23.07
C PRO A 299 3.79 5.45 -24.12
N GLN A 300 4.91 6.02 -23.67
CA GLN A 300 5.97 6.58 -24.50
C GLN A 300 6.72 5.49 -25.30
N ILE A 301 6.78 4.23 -24.85
CA ILE A 301 7.43 3.15 -25.62
C ILE A 301 6.60 2.80 -26.85
N GLY A 302 5.27 2.66 -26.69
CA GLY A 302 4.35 2.47 -27.81
C GLY A 302 4.45 3.60 -28.84
N SER A 303 4.64 4.85 -28.40
CA SER A 303 4.87 5.98 -29.31
C SER A 303 6.17 5.85 -30.13
N LEU A 304 7.26 5.36 -29.51
CA LEU A 304 8.53 5.12 -30.21
C LEU A 304 8.38 4.00 -31.25
N TYR A 305 7.68 2.92 -30.91
CA TYR A 305 7.41 1.82 -31.84
C TYR A 305 6.59 2.28 -33.06
N LYS A 306 5.51 3.04 -32.83
CA LYS A 306 4.67 3.60 -33.91
C LYS A 306 5.44 4.53 -34.82
N GLU A 307 6.29 5.39 -34.24
CA GLU A 307 7.15 6.28 -35.01
C GLU A 307 8.15 5.49 -35.85
N LEU A 308 8.84 4.52 -35.25
CA LEU A 308 9.88 3.73 -35.90
C LEU A 308 9.30 2.86 -37.03
N THR A 309 8.15 2.21 -36.80
CA THR A 309 7.45 1.43 -37.84
C THR A 309 6.98 2.31 -39.00
N GLY A 310 6.48 3.52 -38.74
CA GLY A 310 6.12 4.47 -39.80
C GLY A 310 7.32 4.96 -40.64
N ARG A 311 8.52 5.00 -40.05
CA ARG A 311 9.75 5.43 -40.73
C ARG A 311 10.46 4.29 -41.47
N LEU A 312 10.47 3.09 -40.90
CA LEU A 312 11.16 1.92 -41.46
C LEU A 312 10.26 1.06 -42.36
N GLY A 313 8.95 1.01 -42.08
CA GLY A 313 7.96 0.30 -42.89
C GLY A 313 7.47 1.07 -44.13
N GLY A 314 8.06 2.23 -44.41
CA GLY A 314 7.85 3.02 -45.61
C GLY A 314 8.97 2.83 -46.65
N LEU A 315 9.26 1.57 -47.03
CA LEU A 315 10.05 1.18 -48.20
C LEU A 315 9.52 -0.15 -48.76
#